data_AF-A0A2E7QKX4-F1
#
_entry.id   AF-A0A2E7QKX4-F1
#
_cell.length_a   1.000
_cell.length_b   1.000
_cell.length_c   1.000
_cell.angle_alpha   90.00
_cell.angle_beta   90.00
_cell.angle_gamma   90.00
#
_symmetry.space_group_name_H-M   'P 1'
#
loop_
_entity.id
_entity.type
_entity.pdbx_description
1 polymer ?
#
loop_
_entity_poly.entity_id
_entity_poly.type
_entity_poly.pdbx_seq_one_letter_code
_entity_poly.pdbx_strand_id
1 'polypeptide(L)'
;MACGQESANVSNTKEGQLSALSTFCAAIQVYGNPGASLVSLEINRGNQSFDEADKAAAEWVANQSDAAATLNGVLHEWLNSEQLTCLFANLLAAHASDDGKIGSDEGDRIRELIGVDRGDAKMVFEAVETVFNKESVEDDDDWPIVLAGLLALGKVDQELSPAEETYLRLMDAPVGALDKAREMLATSGPDGVLEEARRLPSRAKRFLTSNLVALMLADGQWSGSEQELVEQFGKKFFITTREIENLVKATYCLFNFSVFAESD
;
A
#
# COMPACT_ATOMS: atom_id res chain seq x y z
N MET A 1 35.43 10.64 31.07
CA MET A 1 35.75 10.67 29.63
C MET A 1 36.25 9.31 29.22
N ALA A 2 35.38 8.50 28.64
CA ALA A 2 35.77 7.38 27.79
C ALA A 2 34.89 7.51 26.54
N CYS A 3 35.55 7.81 25.43
CA CYS A 3 35.01 8.07 24.11
C CYS A 3 35.39 6.88 23.22
N GLY A 4 34.55 6.56 22.25
CA GLY A 4 34.75 5.50 21.26
C GLY A 4 33.46 4.69 21.10
N GLN A 5 32.39 5.27 20.54
CA GLN A 5 32.08 5.19 19.10
C GLN A 5 32.11 3.74 18.59
N GLU A 6 30.95 3.09 18.68
CA GLU A 6 30.61 1.92 17.87
C GLU A 6 30.60 2.34 16.40
N SER A 7 31.59 1.84 15.67
CA SER A 7 31.69 1.97 14.22
C SER A 7 30.56 1.19 13.56
N ALA A 8 29.82 1.90 12.71
CA ALA A 8 28.82 1.37 11.80
C ALA A 8 29.34 0.14 11.04
N ASN A 9 28.52 -0.91 11.03
CA ASN A 9 28.69 -2.07 10.16
C ASN A 9 28.50 -1.62 8.71
N VAL A 10 29.60 -1.55 7.95
CA VAL A 10 29.56 -1.41 6.50
C VAL A 10 29.40 -2.82 5.94
N SER A 11 28.20 -3.15 5.44
CA SER A 11 27.90 -4.42 4.79
C SER A 11 28.68 -4.56 3.47
N ASN A 12 29.15 -5.77 3.22
CA ASN A 12 29.99 -6.14 2.08
C ASN A 12 29.12 -6.29 0.81
N THR A 13 28.67 -5.18 0.21
CA THR A 13 28.01 -5.21 -1.11
C THR A 13 29.07 -5.40 -2.20
N LYS A 14 28.82 -6.32 -3.15
CA LYS A 14 29.66 -6.43 -4.36
C LYS A 14 29.64 -5.08 -5.08
N GLU A 15 30.77 -4.60 -5.60
CA GLU A 15 30.85 -3.32 -6.32
C GLU A 15 29.70 -3.18 -7.35
N GLY A 16 28.87 -2.15 -7.18
CA GLY A 16 27.74 -1.85 -8.08
C GLY A 16 26.39 -2.49 -7.72
N GLN A 17 26.32 -3.32 -6.66
CA GLN A 17 25.07 -3.88 -6.16
C GLN A 17 24.32 -2.87 -5.29
N LEU A 18 23.02 -2.69 -5.56
CA LEU A 18 22.11 -1.93 -4.73
C LEU A 18 21.66 -2.76 -3.52
N SER A 19 21.32 -2.12 -2.41
CA SER A 19 20.56 -2.78 -1.33
C SER A 19 19.20 -3.23 -1.86
N ALA A 20 18.51 -4.12 -1.13
CA ALA A 20 17.17 -4.56 -1.54
C ALA A 20 16.19 -3.38 -1.65
N LEU A 21 16.23 -2.43 -0.71
CA LEU A 21 15.38 -1.23 -0.74
C LEU A 21 15.73 -0.30 -1.92
N SER A 22 17.02 -0.08 -2.19
CA SER A 22 17.43 0.70 -3.37
C SER A 22 17.09 -0.02 -4.69
N THR A 23 17.15 -1.35 -4.72
CA THR A 23 16.73 -2.15 -5.89
C THR A 23 15.24 -1.98 -6.14
N PHE A 24 14.42 -2.01 -5.07
CA PHE A 24 13.01 -1.70 -5.14
C PHE A 24 12.77 -0.30 -5.72
N CYS A 25 13.40 0.75 -5.17
CA CYS A 25 13.22 2.11 -5.66
C CYS A 25 13.66 2.25 -7.13
N ALA A 26 14.77 1.62 -7.52
CA ALA A 26 15.23 1.62 -8.91
C ALA A 26 14.22 0.96 -9.85
N ALA A 27 13.64 -0.17 -9.44
CA ALA A 27 12.60 -0.84 -10.22
C ALA A 27 11.34 0.02 -10.37
N ILE A 28 10.90 0.72 -9.31
CA ILE A 28 9.79 1.68 -9.41
C ILE A 28 10.12 2.81 -10.38
N GLN A 29 11.33 3.39 -10.33
CA GLN A 29 11.72 4.48 -11.23
C GLN A 29 11.83 4.04 -12.69
N VAL A 30 12.28 2.81 -12.95
CA VAL A 30 12.49 2.27 -14.29
C VAL A 30 11.19 1.75 -14.92
N TYR A 31 10.37 1.05 -14.14
CA TYR A 31 9.19 0.36 -14.66
C TYR A 31 7.87 1.02 -14.29
N GLY A 32 7.81 1.87 -13.27
CA GLY A 32 6.59 2.58 -12.87
C GLY A 32 6.19 3.68 -13.85
N ASN A 33 4.93 4.11 -13.79
CA ASN A 33 4.44 5.21 -14.62
C ASN A 33 4.99 6.56 -14.10
N PRO A 34 5.70 7.35 -14.92
CA PRO A 34 6.21 8.66 -14.50
C PRO A 34 5.05 9.60 -14.13
N GLY A 35 4.91 9.89 -12.83
CA GLY A 35 3.85 10.75 -12.30
C GLY A 35 2.80 10.03 -11.44
N ALA A 36 2.86 8.70 -11.34
CA ALA A 36 2.03 7.98 -10.37
C ALA A 36 2.45 8.35 -8.94
N SER A 37 1.49 8.84 -8.15
CA SER A 37 1.67 9.04 -6.72
C SER A 37 1.40 7.72 -6.00
N LEU A 38 2.46 7.02 -5.65
CA LEU A 38 2.36 5.78 -4.89
C LEU A 38 2.08 6.11 -3.43
N VAL A 39 0.87 5.74 -2.96
CA VAL A 39 0.45 5.96 -1.57
C VAL A 39 1.45 5.36 -0.58
N SER A 40 1.98 4.18 -0.88
CA SER A 40 3.02 3.52 -0.10
C SER A 40 4.32 4.33 -0.01
N LEU A 41 4.74 5.00 -1.09
CA LEU A 41 5.91 5.88 -1.08
C LEU A 41 5.63 7.20 -0.37
N GLU A 42 4.47 7.81 -0.59
CA GLU A 42 4.07 9.06 0.05
C GLU A 42 4.03 8.93 1.58
N ILE A 43 3.50 7.81 2.07
CA ILE A 43 3.47 7.50 3.50
C ILE A 43 4.89 7.35 4.09
N ASN A 44 5.83 6.84 3.31
CA ASN A 44 7.23 6.63 3.74
C ASN A 44 8.13 7.84 3.50
N ARG A 45 7.64 8.94 2.91
CA ARG A 45 8.43 10.16 2.72
C ARG A 45 8.88 10.74 4.05
N GLY A 46 10.16 11.12 4.12
CA GLY A 46 10.78 11.62 5.35
C GLY A 46 11.29 10.52 6.28
N ASN A 47 11.13 9.25 5.90
CA ASN A 47 11.91 8.16 6.48
C ASN A 47 13.33 8.20 5.90
N GLN A 48 14.32 8.45 6.74
CA GLN A 48 15.72 8.63 6.32
C GLN A 48 16.23 7.44 5.49
N SER A 49 15.94 6.21 5.89
CA SER A 49 16.40 5.01 5.18
C SER A 49 15.78 4.91 3.79
N PHE A 50 14.51 5.31 3.65
CA PHE A 50 13.83 5.33 2.36
C PHE A 50 14.39 6.43 1.45
N ASP A 51 14.54 7.65 1.96
CA ASP A 51 15.06 8.80 1.21
C ASP A 51 16.50 8.54 0.70
N GLU A 52 17.34 7.91 1.53
CA GLU A 52 18.69 7.49 1.13
C GLU A 52 18.66 6.41 0.04
N ALA A 53 17.75 5.43 0.17
CA ALA A 53 17.62 4.35 -0.80
C ALA A 53 17.09 4.83 -2.16
N ASP A 54 16.11 5.74 -2.17
CA ASP A 54 15.57 6.36 -3.39
C ASP A 54 16.61 7.22 -4.11
N LYS A 55 17.42 7.97 -3.35
CA LYS A 55 18.55 8.72 -3.91
C LYS A 55 19.60 7.79 -4.53
N ALA A 56 19.99 6.73 -3.83
CA ALA A 56 20.95 5.76 -4.35
C ALA A 56 20.43 5.06 -5.61
N ALA A 57 19.13 4.74 -5.65
CA ALA A 57 18.46 4.22 -6.83
C ALA A 57 18.54 5.20 -8.02
N ALA A 58 18.21 6.47 -7.80
CA ALA A 58 18.26 7.50 -8.84
C ALA A 58 19.68 7.68 -9.41
N GLU A 59 20.69 7.72 -8.53
CA GLU A 59 22.10 7.79 -8.95
C GLU A 59 22.51 6.55 -9.74
N TRP A 60 22.08 5.36 -9.32
CA TRP A 60 22.38 4.13 -10.04
C TRP A 60 21.72 4.11 -11.42
N VAL A 61 20.42 4.42 -11.52
CA VAL A 61 19.66 4.47 -12.78
C VAL A 61 20.31 5.45 -13.76
N ALA A 62 20.71 6.64 -13.29
CA ALA A 62 21.36 7.64 -14.13
C ALA A 62 22.73 7.20 -14.67
N ASN A 63 23.41 6.29 -13.97
CA ASN A 63 24.71 5.75 -14.35
C ASN A 63 24.62 4.49 -15.23
N GLN A 64 23.44 3.90 -15.41
CA GLN A 64 23.25 2.75 -16.29
C GLN A 64 22.99 3.20 -17.74
N SER A 65 23.68 2.58 -18.71
CA SER A 65 23.37 2.81 -20.13
C SER A 65 22.03 2.16 -20.54
N ASP A 66 21.62 1.09 -19.85
CA ASP A 66 20.32 0.43 -20.01
C ASP A 66 19.87 -0.14 -18.64
N ALA A 67 19.26 0.70 -17.81
CA ALA A 67 18.84 0.32 -16.47
C ALA A 67 17.84 -0.85 -16.46
N ALA A 68 16.95 -0.92 -17.45
CA ALA A 68 15.94 -1.96 -17.55
C ALA A 68 16.55 -3.32 -17.88
N ALA A 69 17.47 -3.38 -18.86
CA ALA A 69 18.16 -4.63 -19.16
C ALA A 69 19.01 -5.11 -17.98
N THR A 70 19.68 -4.19 -17.28
CA THR A 70 20.47 -4.53 -16.08
C THR A 70 19.57 -5.09 -14.98
N LEU A 71 18.47 -4.41 -14.64
CA LEU A 71 17.52 -4.89 -13.61
C LEU A 71 16.94 -6.26 -13.95
N ASN A 72 16.52 -6.48 -15.20
CA ASN A 72 16.01 -7.79 -15.65
C ASN A 72 17.02 -8.93 -15.42
N GLY A 73 18.33 -8.62 -15.50
CA GLY A 73 19.39 -9.60 -15.29
C GLY A 73 19.68 -9.92 -13.82
N VAL A 74 19.28 -9.05 -12.87
CA VAL A 74 19.72 -9.14 -11.47
C VAL A 74 18.59 -9.16 -10.44
N LEU A 75 17.36 -8.79 -10.80
CA LEU A 75 16.22 -8.69 -9.87
C LEU A 75 16.03 -9.96 -9.02
N HIS A 76 16.07 -11.14 -9.65
CA HIS A 76 15.92 -12.42 -8.96
C HIS A 76 17.15 -12.88 -8.17
N GLU A 77 18.31 -12.25 -8.41
CA GLU A 77 19.51 -12.48 -7.61
C GLU A 77 19.57 -11.55 -6.39
N TRP A 78 19.00 -10.35 -6.51
CA TRP A 78 19.06 -9.31 -5.49
C TRP A 78 17.85 -9.29 -4.58
N LEU A 79 16.70 -9.80 -5.02
CA LEU A 79 15.47 -9.85 -4.26
C LEU A 79 14.98 -11.29 -4.08
N ASN A 80 14.53 -11.61 -2.87
CA ASN A 80 13.86 -12.88 -2.58
C ASN A 80 12.39 -12.86 -3.06
N SER A 81 11.71 -14.01 -2.98
CA SER A 81 10.32 -14.15 -3.45
C SER A 81 9.31 -13.24 -2.75
N GLU A 82 9.52 -12.93 -1.48
CA GLU A 82 8.65 -12.04 -0.72
C GLU A 82 8.83 -10.58 -1.17
N GLN A 83 10.09 -10.16 -1.31
CA GLN A 83 10.46 -8.84 -1.83
C GLN A 83 9.97 -8.62 -3.26
N LEU A 84 10.06 -9.64 -4.12
CA LEU A 84 9.51 -9.60 -5.48
C LEU A 84 7.99 -9.45 -5.48
N THR A 85 7.28 -10.09 -4.55
CA THR A 85 5.82 -9.95 -4.41
C THR A 85 5.44 -8.54 -3.95
N CYS A 86 6.21 -7.95 -3.03
CA CYS A 86 6.04 -6.56 -2.60
C CYS A 86 6.34 -5.55 -3.72
N LEU A 87 7.39 -5.80 -4.51
CA LEU A 87 7.70 -5.02 -5.69
C LEU A 87 6.57 -5.11 -6.74
N PHE A 88 6.02 -6.31 -6.97
CA PHE A 88 4.89 -6.51 -7.86
C PHE A 88 3.66 -5.70 -7.42
N ALA A 89 3.28 -5.75 -6.14
CA ALA A 89 2.17 -4.98 -5.61
C ALA A 89 2.33 -3.47 -5.84
N ASN A 90 3.53 -2.94 -5.58
CA ASN A 90 3.82 -1.52 -5.73
C ASN A 90 3.91 -1.09 -7.21
N LEU A 91 4.41 -1.94 -8.11
CA LEU A 91 4.38 -1.67 -9.55
C LEU A 91 2.94 -1.67 -10.08
N LEU A 92 2.10 -2.59 -9.64
CA LEU A 92 0.67 -2.55 -9.96
C LEU A 92 0.03 -1.22 -9.55
N ALA A 93 0.29 -0.76 -8.33
CA ALA A 93 -0.18 0.54 -7.86
C ALA A 93 0.40 1.70 -8.69
N ALA A 94 1.65 1.59 -9.16
CA ALA A 94 2.30 2.61 -9.99
C ALA A 94 1.71 2.69 -11.41
N HIS A 95 1.03 1.63 -11.85
CA HIS A 95 0.36 1.53 -13.15
C HIS A 95 -1.15 1.70 -13.06
N ALA A 96 -1.69 1.90 -11.87
CA ALA A 96 -3.10 2.21 -11.70
C ALA A 96 -3.42 3.55 -12.37
N SER A 97 -4.54 3.62 -13.10
CA SER A 97 -5.06 4.88 -13.62
C SER A 97 -5.45 5.84 -12.48
N ASP A 98 -5.79 7.09 -12.79
CA ASP A 98 -6.26 8.05 -11.77
C ASP A 98 -7.49 7.53 -10.97
N ASP A 99 -8.35 6.76 -11.66
CA ASP A 99 -9.51 6.06 -11.08
C ASP A 99 -9.16 4.73 -10.37
N GLY A 100 -7.87 4.36 -10.38
CA GLY A 100 -7.31 3.20 -9.69
C GLY A 100 -7.48 1.85 -10.37
N LYS A 101 -7.80 1.83 -11.67
CA LYS A 101 -7.90 0.59 -12.45
C LYS A 101 -6.54 0.16 -12.98
N ILE A 102 -6.32 -1.15 -12.98
CA ILE A 102 -5.14 -1.75 -13.60
C ILE A 102 -5.63 -2.68 -14.71
N GLY A 103 -5.14 -2.50 -15.93
CA GLY A 103 -5.49 -3.40 -17.03
C GLY A 103 -4.96 -4.81 -16.78
N SER A 104 -5.76 -5.85 -17.03
CA SER A 104 -5.33 -7.26 -16.84
C SER A 104 -4.05 -7.60 -17.62
N ASP A 105 -3.95 -7.09 -18.85
CA ASP A 105 -2.79 -7.31 -19.71
C ASP A 105 -1.52 -6.65 -19.14
N GLU A 106 -1.67 -5.48 -18.51
CA GLU A 106 -0.56 -4.80 -17.84
C GLU A 106 -0.17 -5.54 -16.55
N GLY A 107 -1.14 -6.01 -15.78
CA GLY A 107 -0.89 -6.85 -14.61
C GLY A 107 -0.13 -8.13 -14.95
N ASP A 108 -0.52 -8.83 -16.02
CA ASP A 108 0.18 -10.02 -16.51
C ASP A 108 1.59 -9.69 -17.01
N ARG A 109 1.77 -8.56 -17.69
CA ARG A 109 3.09 -8.08 -18.13
C ARG A 109 4.02 -7.78 -16.96
N ILE A 110 3.55 -7.07 -15.93
CA ILE A 110 4.35 -6.77 -14.73
C ILE A 110 4.67 -8.08 -14.00
N ARG A 111 3.73 -9.03 -13.92
CA ARG A 111 3.98 -10.34 -13.31
C ARG A 111 5.10 -11.09 -14.05
N GLU A 112 5.09 -11.09 -15.38
CA GLU A 112 6.12 -11.74 -16.19
C GLU A 112 7.49 -11.07 -16.02
N LEU A 113 7.51 -9.74 -15.94
CA LEU A 113 8.72 -8.96 -15.68
C LEU A 113 9.34 -9.29 -14.33
N ILE A 114 8.52 -9.37 -13.27
CA ILE A 114 8.99 -9.58 -11.88
C ILE A 114 9.13 -11.07 -11.55
N GLY A 115 8.53 -11.96 -12.32
CA GLY A 115 8.59 -13.41 -12.16
C GLY A 115 7.87 -13.94 -10.91
N VAL A 116 6.76 -13.31 -10.52
CA VAL A 116 5.91 -13.77 -9.39
C VAL A 116 5.04 -14.96 -9.83
N ASP A 117 4.80 -15.91 -8.91
CA ASP A 117 3.89 -17.02 -9.14
C ASP A 117 2.48 -16.53 -9.49
N ARG A 118 1.79 -17.26 -10.37
CA ARG A 118 0.48 -16.85 -10.86
C ARG A 118 -0.59 -16.81 -9.77
N GLY A 119 -0.52 -17.70 -8.79
CA GLY A 119 -1.45 -17.75 -7.66
C GLY A 119 -1.31 -16.51 -6.77
N ASP A 120 -0.08 -16.20 -6.39
CA ASP A 120 0.24 -15.03 -5.56
C ASP A 120 -0.06 -13.73 -6.31
N ALA A 121 0.34 -13.64 -7.58
CA ALA A 121 0.09 -12.48 -8.42
C ALA A 121 -1.42 -12.18 -8.59
N LYS A 122 -2.25 -13.21 -8.79
CA LYS A 122 -3.70 -13.02 -8.91
C LYS A 122 -4.29 -12.43 -7.64
N MET A 123 -3.90 -12.95 -6.48
CA MET A 123 -4.39 -12.46 -5.19
C MET A 123 -3.99 -11.00 -4.95
N VAL A 124 -2.71 -10.68 -5.20
CA VAL A 124 -2.20 -9.32 -5.03
C VAL A 124 -2.89 -8.37 -6.01
N PHE A 125 -3.06 -8.76 -7.28
CA PHE A 125 -3.73 -7.96 -8.28
C PHE A 125 -5.16 -7.58 -7.86
N GLU A 126 -5.98 -8.57 -7.51
CA GLU A 126 -7.39 -8.34 -7.13
C GLU A 126 -7.51 -7.40 -5.92
N ALA A 127 -6.61 -7.54 -4.94
CA ALA A 127 -6.59 -6.70 -3.76
C ALA A 127 -6.12 -5.27 -4.06
N VAL A 128 -5.01 -5.11 -4.79
CA VAL A 128 -4.49 -3.80 -5.19
C VAL A 128 -5.54 -3.05 -6.00
N GLU A 129 -6.15 -3.70 -7.00
CA GLU A 129 -7.24 -3.11 -7.79
C GLU A 129 -8.41 -2.70 -6.89
N THR A 130 -8.82 -3.52 -5.94
CA THR A 130 -9.94 -3.17 -5.04
C THR A 130 -9.61 -2.00 -4.11
N VAL A 131 -8.37 -1.87 -3.64
CA VAL A 131 -7.93 -0.75 -2.80
C VAL A 131 -8.01 0.56 -3.57
N PHE A 132 -7.54 0.57 -4.82
CA PHE A 132 -7.41 1.81 -5.61
C PHE A 132 -8.65 2.16 -6.44
N ASN A 133 -9.51 1.21 -6.80
CA ASN A 133 -10.65 1.43 -7.70
C ASN A 133 -11.77 2.29 -7.09
N LYS A 134 -11.59 3.62 -7.17
CA LYS A 134 -12.50 4.65 -6.64
C LYS A 134 -13.88 4.62 -7.27
N GLU A 135 -14.00 4.16 -8.53
CA GLU A 135 -15.29 3.95 -9.19
C GLU A 135 -16.17 2.89 -8.48
N SER A 136 -15.62 2.13 -7.53
CA SER A 136 -16.43 1.28 -6.66
C SER A 136 -17.43 2.07 -5.81
N VAL A 137 -17.18 3.37 -5.60
CA VAL A 137 -18.07 4.34 -4.95
C VAL A 137 -18.66 5.25 -6.03
N GLU A 138 -19.67 4.71 -6.74
CA GLU A 138 -20.29 5.36 -7.91
C GLU A 138 -21.10 6.62 -7.55
N ASP A 139 -21.62 6.72 -6.32
CA ASP A 139 -22.41 7.84 -5.83
C ASP A 139 -21.59 8.75 -4.90
N ASP A 140 -21.56 10.04 -5.20
CA ASP A 140 -20.92 11.07 -4.37
C ASP A 140 -21.47 11.08 -2.93
N ASP A 141 -22.73 10.69 -2.73
CA ASP A 141 -23.38 10.61 -1.41
C ASP A 141 -22.95 9.38 -0.59
N ASP A 142 -22.28 8.41 -1.21
CA ASP A 142 -21.73 7.23 -0.52
C ASP A 142 -20.32 7.49 0.06
N TRP A 143 -19.57 8.44 -0.51
CA TRP A 143 -18.23 8.81 -0.03
C TRP A 143 -18.17 9.20 1.46
N PRO A 144 -19.09 10.03 2.00
CA PRO A 144 -19.11 10.32 3.42
C PRO A 144 -19.23 9.07 4.31
N ILE A 145 -19.94 8.04 3.86
CA ILE A 145 -20.14 6.79 4.62
C ILE A 145 -18.85 5.97 4.60
N VAL A 146 -18.21 5.88 3.43
CA VAL A 146 -16.92 5.20 3.26
C VAL A 146 -15.88 5.85 4.16
N LEU A 147 -15.72 7.17 4.07
CA LEU A 147 -14.78 7.92 4.89
C LEU A 147 -15.12 7.83 6.39
N ALA A 148 -16.40 7.82 6.76
CA ALA A 148 -16.79 7.66 8.16
C ALA A 148 -16.39 6.29 8.70
N GLY A 149 -16.50 5.24 7.88
CA GLY A 149 -16.03 3.89 8.21
C GLY A 149 -14.52 3.88 8.45
N LEU A 150 -13.75 4.50 7.56
CA LEU A 150 -12.30 4.64 7.72
C LEU A 150 -11.92 5.45 8.98
N LEU A 151 -12.59 6.57 9.22
CA LEU A 151 -12.38 7.37 10.44
C LEU A 151 -12.78 6.63 11.72
N ALA A 152 -13.74 5.70 11.65
CA ALA A 152 -14.11 4.88 12.79
C ALA A 152 -12.97 3.96 13.23
N LEU A 153 -12.15 3.48 12.28
CA LEU A 153 -10.95 2.69 12.55
C LEU A 153 -9.92 3.50 13.35
N GLY A 154 -9.52 4.68 12.85
CA GLY A 154 -8.55 5.53 13.56
C GLY A 154 -9.03 6.07 14.92
N LYS A 155 -10.33 5.96 15.23
CA LYS A 155 -10.85 6.26 16.58
C LYS A 155 -10.70 5.13 17.58
N VAL A 156 -10.47 3.90 17.13
CA VAL A 156 -10.27 2.74 18.00
C VAL A 156 -9.04 2.97 18.89
N ASP A 157 -7.97 3.51 18.30
CA ASP A 157 -6.73 3.83 19.00
C ASP A 157 -6.63 5.32 19.40
N GLN A 158 -7.77 6.01 19.41
CA GLN A 158 -8.03 7.40 19.84
C GLN A 158 -7.44 8.52 18.97
N GLU A 159 -6.43 8.27 18.14
CA GLU A 159 -5.86 9.25 17.22
C GLU A 159 -5.39 8.60 15.91
N LEU A 160 -5.53 9.33 14.80
CA LEU A 160 -4.93 8.95 13.52
C LEU A 160 -3.43 9.24 13.53
N SER A 161 -2.63 8.29 13.07
CA SER A 161 -1.21 8.53 12.81
C SER A 161 -1.02 9.45 11.59
N PRO A 162 0.15 10.11 11.43
CA PRO A 162 0.44 10.89 10.23
C PRO A 162 0.37 10.09 8.92
N ALA A 163 0.65 8.78 8.97
CA ALA A 163 0.54 7.88 7.83
C ALA A 163 -0.92 7.66 7.44
N GLU A 164 -1.79 7.40 8.42
CA GLU A 164 -3.24 7.26 8.21
C GLU A 164 -3.89 8.57 7.72
N GLU A 165 -3.49 9.73 8.26
CA GLU A 165 -3.94 11.03 7.77
C GLU A 165 -3.52 11.26 6.31
N THR A 166 -2.31 10.83 5.96
CA THR A 166 -1.82 10.90 4.58
C THR A 166 -2.61 9.96 3.68
N TYR A 167 -2.87 8.74 4.13
CA TYR A 167 -3.71 7.76 3.42
C TYR A 167 -5.11 8.33 3.13
N LEU A 168 -5.79 8.87 4.15
CA LEU A 168 -7.14 9.46 4.01
C LEU A 168 -7.17 10.64 3.03
N ARG A 169 -6.10 11.46 2.97
CA ARG A 169 -5.99 12.56 2.00
C ARG A 169 -5.85 12.04 0.56
N LEU A 170 -5.11 10.95 0.38
CA LEU A 170 -4.84 10.35 -0.93
C LEU A 170 -6.05 9.60 -1.52
N MET A 171 -7.09 9.37 -0.73
CA MET A 171 -8.38 8.85 -1.22
C MET A 171 -9.05 9.78 -2.24
N ASP A 172 -8.70 11.08 -2.24
CA ASP A 172 -9.18 12.08 -3.21
C ASP A 172 -10.72 12.11 -3.35
N ALA A 173 -11.40 12.03 -2.20
CA ALA A 173 -12.86 12.03 -2.16
C ALA A 173 -13.45 13.40 -2.55
N PRO A 174 -14.73 13.45 -2.98
CA PRO A 174 -15.41 14.70 -3.28
C PRO A 174 -15.30 15.75 -2.17
N VAL A 175 -15.17 17.02 -2.57
CA VAL A 175 -15.01 18.14 -1.64
C VAL A 175 -16.13 18.15 -0.59
N GLY A 176 -15.74 18.21 0.68
CA GLY A 176 -16.66 18.22 1.83
C GLY A 176 -17.15 16.84 2.29
N ALA A 177 -16.79 15.74 1.60
CA ALA A 177 -17.15 14.39 2.04
C ALA A 177 -16.51 14.04 3.40
N LEU A 178 -15.26 14.45 3.62
CA LEU A 178 -14.55 14.21 4.87
C LEU A 178 -15.20 14.93 6.07
N ASP A 179 -15.69 16.16 5.87
CA ASP A 179 -16.37 16.91 6.93
C ASP A 179 -17.70 16.25 7.31
N LYS A 180 -18.49 15.84 6.31
CA LYS A 180 -19.71 15.05 6.54
C LYS A 180 -19.42 13.72 7.24
N ALA A 181 -18.33 13.06 6.88
CA ALA A 181 -17.90 11.81 7.52
C ALA A 181 -17.57 12.01 9.01
N ARG A 182 -16.85 13.09 9.35
CA ARG A 182 -16.55 13.47 10.73
C ARG A 182 -17.82 13.77 11.53
N GLU A 183 -18.77 14.48 10.94
CA GLU A 183 -20.09 14.77 11.56
C GLU A 183 -20.90 13.49 11.81
N MET A 184 -20.94 12.59 10.82
CA MET A 184 -21.62 11.31 10.93
C MET A 184 -21.04 10.46 12.07
N LEU A 185 -19.71 10.33 12.12
CA LEU A 185 -19.03 9.58 13.17
C LEU A 185 -19.20 10.22 14.56
N ALA A 186 -19.24 11.56 14.65
CA ALA A 186 -19.48 12.26 15.91
C ALA A 186 -20.92 12.09 16.42
N THR A 187 -21.90 12.03 15.52
CA THR A 187 -23.32 11.95 15.85
C THR A 187 -23.75 10.52 16.20
N SER A 188 -23.32 9.55 15.40
CA SER A 188 -23.84 8.18 15.45
C SER A 188 -22.84 7.17 16.03
N GLY A 189 -21.58 7.56 16.21
CA GLY A 189 -20.51 6.67 16.65
C GLY A 189 -20.17 5.56 15.64
N PRO A 190 -19.17 4.71 15.95
CA PRO A 190 -18.74 3.61 15.07
C PRO A 190 -19.87 2.64 14.71
N ASP A 191 -20.70 2.26 15.67
CA ASP A 191 -21.82 1.32 15.44
C ASP A 191 -22.87 1.90 14.48
N GLY A 192 -23.18 3.19 14.61
CA GLY A 192 -24.13 3.85 13.71
C GLY A 192 -23.58 4.01 12.30
N VAL A 193 -22.28 4.30 12.16
CA VAL A 193 -21.58 4.31 10.87
C VAL A 193 -21.61 2.93 10.22
N LEU A 194 -21.37 1.87 10.99
CA LEU A 194 -21.43 0.50 10.51
C LEU A 194 -22.82 0.13 9.97
N GLU A 195 -23.88 0.55 10.65
CA GLU A 195 -25.26 0.32 10.18
C GLU A 195 -25.57 1.11 8.90
N GLU A 196 -25.14 2.37 8.80
CA GLU A 196 -25.26 3.16 7.56
C GLU A 196 -24.49 2.50 6.41
N ALA A 197 -23.26 2.04 6.64
CA ALA A 197 -22.44 1.40 5.62
C ALA A 197 -23.06 0.11 5.04
N ARG A 198 -24.06 -0.50 5.72
CA ARG A 198 -24.82 -1.63 5.16
C ARG A 198 -25.64 -1.27 3.93
N ARG A 199 -25.99 0.01 3.73
CA ARG A 199 -26.75 0.46 2.56
C ARG A 199 -25.90 0.61 1.30
N LEU A 200 -24.56 0.66 1.46
CA LEU A 200 -23.63 0.75 0.34
C LEU A 200 -23.82 -0.42 -0.65
N PRO A 201 -23.60 -0.17 -1.96
CA PRO A 201 -23.57 -1.23 -2.96
C PRO A 201 -22.42 -2.20 -2.67
N SER A 202 -22.51 -3.43 -3.20
CA SER A 202 -21.54 -4.49 -2.91
C SER A 202 -20.09 -4.12 -3.31
N ARG A 203 -19.93 -3.31 -4.36
CA ARG A 203 -18.62 -2.78 -4.77
C ARG A 203 -18.04 -1.82 -3.72
N ALA A 204 -18.80 -0.79 -3.33
CA ALA A 204 -18.40 0.15 -2.29
C ALA A 204 -18.13 -0.53 -0.94
N LYS A 205 -18.85 -1.60 -0.58
CA LYS A 205 -18.56 -2.40 0.62
C LYS A 205 -17.20 -3.07 0.56
N ARG A 206 -16.86 -3.70 -0.57
CA ARG A 206 -15.54 -4.33 -0.77
C ARG A 206 -14.43 -3.30 -0.80
N PHE A 207 -14.67 -2.17 -1.46
CA PHE A 207 -13.77 -1.03 -1.46
C PHE A 207 -13.50 -0.52 -0.05
N LEU A 208 -14.55 -0.29 0.74
CA LEU A 208 -14.45 0.12 2.14
C LEU A 208 -13.69 -0.90 2.98
N THR A 209 -14.00 -2.19 2.89
CA THR A 209 -13.27 -3.21 3.64
C THR A 209 -11.80 -3.31 3.25
N SER A 210 -11.49 -3.18 1.95
CA SER A 210 -10.09 -3.19 1.49
C SER A 210 -9.33 -1.96 1.97
N ASN A 211 -9.98 -0.79 1.97
CA ASN A 211 -9.40 0.45 2.46
C ASN A 211 -9.32 0.50 4.00
N LEU A 212 -10.19 -0.19 4.73
CA LEU A 212 -10.04 -0.40 6.16
C LEU A 212 -8.77 -1.22 6.47
N VAL A 213 -8.53 -2.29 5.71
CA VAL A 213 -7.29 -3.08 5.82
C VAL A 213 -6.06 -2.25 5.46
N ALA A 214 -6.14 -1.41 4.43
CA ALA A 214 -5.04 -0.54 4.02
C ALA A 214 -4.74 0.54 5.04
N LEU A 215 -5.77 1.18 5.60
CA LEU A 215 -5.59 2.16 6.66
C LEU A 215 -4.96 1.53 7.91
N MET A 216 -5.48 0.36 8.33
CA MET A 216 -4.93 -0.44 9.44
C MET A 216 -3.45 -0.81 9.25
N LEU A 217 -2.95 -0.85 8.01
CA LEU A 217 -1.57 -1.22 7.70
C LEU A 217 -0.71 0.00 7.30
N ALA A 218 -1.29 1.19 7.26
CA ALA A 218 -0.65 2.37 6.70
C ALA A 218 0.61 2.78 7.47
N ASP A 219 0.60 2.67 8.80
CA ASP A 219 1.76 2.99 9.65
C ASP A 219 2.66 1.78 9.95
N GLY A 220 2.33 0.61 9.40
CA GLY A 220 3.05 -0.65 9.60
C GLY A 220 2.79 -1.34 10.93
N GLN A 221 1.85 -0.85 11.74
CA GLN A 221 1.41 -1.48 12.98
C GLN A 221 -0.10 -1.68 12.94
N TRP A 222 -0.61 -2.68 13.66
CA TRP A 222 -2.06 -2.76 13.89
C TRP A 222 -2.36 -3.35 15.26
N SER A 223 -3.47 -2.90 15.83
CA SER A 223 -3.97 -3.39 17.11
C SER A 223 -5.01 -4.51 16.93
N GLY A 224 -5.18 -5.32 17.97
CA GLY A 224 -6.26 -6.34 17.97
C GLY A 224 -7.65 -5.70 17.87
N SER A 225 -7.79 -4.46 18.30
CA SER A 225 -9.05 -3.71 18.27
C SER A 225 -9.39 -3.22 16.86
N GLU A 226 -8.39 -2.75 16.10
CA GLU A 226 -8.57 -2.41 14.68
C GLU A 226 -8.96 -3.65 13.86
N GLN A 227 -8.26 -4.77 14.10
CA GLN A 227 -8.60 -6.05 13.48
C GLN A 227 -10.04 -6.45 13.80
N GLU A 228 -10.49 -6.30 15.05
CA GLU A 228 -11.87 -6.61 15.44
C GLU A 228 -12.87 -5.73 14.67
N LEU A 229 -12.58 -4.44 14.46
CA LEU A 229 -13.45 -3.56 13.68
C LEU A 229 -13.51 -4.00 12.21
N VAL A 230 -12.37 -4.30 11.57
CA VAL A 230 -12.34 -4.81 10.19
C VAL A 230 -13.17 -6.09 10.06
N GLU A 231 -13.05 -7.00 11.03
CA GLU A 231 -13.85 -8.23 11.06
C GLU A 231 -15.34 -7.96 11.24
N GLN A 232 -15.73 -6.95 12.02
CA GLN A 232 -17.14 -6.55 12.18
C GLN A 232 -17.73 -6.02 10.87
N PHE A 233 -17.00 -5.14 10.16
CA PHE A 233 -17.37 -4.67 8.83
C PHE A 233 -17.48 -5.84 7.84
N GLY A 234 -16.48 -6.72 7.80
CA GLY A 234 -16.48 -7.91 6.95
C GLY A 234 -17.69 -8.81 7.18
N LYS A 235 -18.00 -9.12 8.45
CA LYS A 235 -19.19 -9.92 8.83
C LYS A 235 -20.49 -9.24 8.38
N LYS A 236 -20.63 -7.93 8.58
CA LYS A 236 -21.83 -7.18 8.19
C LYS A 236 -22.01 -7.07 6.69
N PHE A 237 -20.93 -7.08 5.93
CA PHE A 237 -20.94 -6.99 4.47
C PHE A 237 -20.95 -8.35 3.78
N PHE A 238 -20.94 -9.45 4.55
CA PHE A 238 -20.84 -10.82 4.04
C PHE A 238 -19.56 -11.07 3.23
N ILE A 239 -18.47 -10.41 3.61
CA ILE A 239 -17.13 -10.68 3.08
C ILE A 239 -16.55 -11.84 3.86
N THR A 240 -16.05 -12.84 3.14
CA THR A 240 -15.53 -14.06 3.76
C THR A 240 -14.20 -13.80 4.47
N THR A 241 -13.91 -14.56 5.53
CA THR A 241 -12.61 -14.49 6.22
C THR A 241 -11.44 -14.68 5.27
N ARG A 242 -11.58 -15.59 4.29
CA ARG A 242 -10.56 -15.83 3.26
C ARG A 242 -10.32 -14.59 2.39
N GLU A 243 -11.36 -13.86 2.02
CA GLU A 243 -11.20 -12.60 1.28
C GLU A 243 -10.45 -11.56 2.13
N ILE A 244 -10.78 -11.43 3.42
CA ILE A 244 -10.08 -10.51 4.34
C ILE A 244 -8.61 -10.91 4.51
N GLU A 245 -8.31 -12.19 4.71
CA GLU A 245 -6.92 -12.70 4.82
C GLU A 245 -6.11 -12.43 3.54
N ASN A 246 -6.74 -12.59 2.37
CA ASN A 246 -6.11 -12.28 1.10
C ASN A 246 -5.83 -10.77 0.95
N LEU A 247 -6.80 -9.93 1.35
CA LEU A 247 -6.62 -8.47 1.37
C LEU A 247 -5.47 -8.09 2.30
N VAL A 248 -5.44 -8.60 3.53
CA VAL A 248 -4.35 -8.32 4.49
C VAL A 248 -3.00 -8.68 3.90
N LYS A 249 -2.84 -9.87 3.31
CA LYS A 249 -1.56 -10.28 2.70
C LYS A 249 -1.13 -9.37 1.56
N ALA A 250 -2.05 -9.04 0.65
CA ALA A 250 -1.72 -8.21 -0.51
C ALA A 250 -1.45 -6.76 -0.11
N THR A 251 -2.22 -6.22 0.83
CA THR A 251 -2.06 -4.87 1.35
C THR A 251 -0.80 -4.75 2.21
N TYR A 252 -0.42 -5.80 2.93
CA TYR A 252 0.89 -5.88 3.58
C TYR A 252 2.03 -5.76 2.56
N CYS A 253 1.91 -6.42 1.40
CA CYS A 253 2.88 -6.28 0.30
C CYS A 253 2.97 -4.85 -0.27
N LEU A 254 1.91 -4.03 -0.14
CA LEU A 254 1.93 -2.63 -0.54
C LEU A 254 2.68 -1.74 0.45
N PHE A 255 2.46 -1.93 1.76
CA PHE A 255 2.93 -0.98 2.79
C PHE A 255 4.16 -1.45 3.57
N ASN A 256 4.48 -2.75 3.58
CA ASN A 256 5.57 -3.26 4.39
C ASN A 256 6.93 -3.13 3.71
N PHE A 257 7.60 -1.99 3.91
CA PHE A 257 8.97 -1.79 3.42
C PHE A 257 10.04 -2.47 4.29
N SER A 258 9.70 -2.95 5.49
CA SER A 258 10.66 -3.64 6.35
C SER A 258 11.19 -4.93 5.74
N VAL A 259 10.43 -5.56 4.83
CA VAL A 259 10.87 -6.74 4.06
C VAL A 259 12.15 -6.48 3.25
N PHE A 260 12.43 -5.21 2.92
CA PHE A 260 13.63 -4.79 2.21
C PHE A 260 14.79 -4.40 3.15
N ALA A 261 14.54 -4.31 4.46
CA ALA A 261 15.53 -3.98 5.48
C ALA A 261 16.20 -5.24 6.08
N GLU A 262 15.59 -6.42 5.96
CA GLU A 262 16.07 -7.67 6.60
C GLU A 262 17.11 -8.47 5.79
N SER A 263 17.55 -7.96 4.64
CA SER A 263 18.45 -8.67 3.73
C SER A 263 19.86 -8.07 3.67
N ASP A 264 20.46 -7.86 4.86
CA ASP A 264 21.90 -7.64 5.05
C ASP A 264 22.59 -8.88 5.66
#